data_AF-A0A4U3A1P4-F1
#
_entry.id   AF-A0A4U3A1P4-F1
#
_cell.length_a   1.000
_cell.length_b   1.000
_cell.length_c   1.000
_cell.angle_alpha   90.00
_cell.angle_beta   90.00
_cell.angle_gamma   90.00
#
_symmetry.space_group_name_H-M   'P 1'
#
loop_
_entity.id
_entity.type
_entity.pdbx_description
1 polymer ?
#
loop_
_entity_poly.entity_id
_entity_poly.type
_entity_poly.pdbx_seq_one_letter_code
_entity_poly.pdbx_strand_id
1 'polypeptide(L)'
;HQIDNDYARLDIGPIKKKDIAYNYQYALGEITVYKITGKDLKDYMEWAAGYFNSSRAGDVTVSFDKTRRASKYSTNDFFGGVKYEIDLTKPYGS
;
A
#
# COMPACT_ATOMS: atom_id res chain seq x y z
N HIS A 1 -2.27 15.45 6.84
CA HIS A 1 -1.15 14.73 6.21
C HIS A 1 -0.66 13.68 7.18
N GLN A 2 -0.96 12.40 6.94
CA GLN A 2 -0.12 11.35 7.50
C GLN A 2 -0.14 10.16 6.53
N ILE A 3 0.82 10.21 5.62
CA ILE A 3 1.39 9.01 5.00
C ILE A 3 2.52 8.65 5.96
N ASP A 4 2.51 7.44 6.53
CA ASP A 4 3.24 7.07 7.75
C ASP A 4 4.71 7.51 7.75
N ASN A 5 5.36 7.41 6.60
CA ASN A 5 6.57 8.14 6.25
C ASN A 5 6.85 7.92 4.75
N ASP A 6 6.77 8.96 3.92
CA ASP A 6 7.10 8.87 2.48
C ASP A 6 8.57 8.46 2.23
N TYR A 7 9.41 8.49 3.26
CA TYR A 7 10.83 8.13 3.24
C TYR A 7 11.14 6.93 4.14
N ALA A 8 10.17 6.03 4.35
CA ALA A 8 10.38 4.79 5.08
C ALA A 8 11.63 4.05 4.58
N ARG A 9 12.49 3.65 5.51
CA ARG A 9 13.76 2.96 5.23
C ARG A 9 14.21 2.15 6.44
N LEU A 10 14.86 1.02 6.18
CA LEU A 10 15.50 0.22 7.21
C LEU A 10 16.86 -0.23 6.68
N ASP A 11 17.91 0.45 7.13
CA ASP A 11 19.27 0.22 6.65
C ASP A 11 19.81 -1.14 7.15
N ILE A 12 20.66 -1.78 6.35
CA ILE A 12 21.31 -3.05 6.71
C ILE A 12 22.23 -2.83 7.91
N GLY A 13 22.11 -3.69 8.92
CA GLY A 13 22.96 -3.69 10.10
C GLY A 13 22.15 -3.74 11.40
N PRO A 14 22.73 -3.31 12.53
CA PRO A 14 22.04 -3.29 13.82
C PRO A 14 20.82 -2.35 13.79
N ILE A 15 19.64 -2.92 14.05
CA ILE A 15 18.37 -2.18 14.12
C ILE A 15 18.21 -1.55 15.50
N LYS A 16 17.95 -0.25 15.56
CA LYS A 16 17.68 0.49 16.81
C LYS A 16 16.20 0.80 16.95
N LYS A 17 15.72 1.03 18.18
CA LYS A 17 14.33 1.41 18.46
C LYS A 17 13.85 2.63 17.63
N LYS A 18 14.72 3.62 17.42
CA LYS A 18 14.41 4.80 16.61
C LYS A 18 14.12 4.44 15.14
N ASP A 19 14.73 3.39 14.62
CA ASP A 19 14.57 2.97 13.23
C ASP A 19 13.21 2.28 13.05
N ILE A 20 12.75 1.53 14.07
CA ILE A 20 11.40 0.98 14.11
C ILE A 20 10.36 2.12 14.17
N ALA A 21 10.50 3.04 15.12
CA ALA A 21 9.58 4.17 15.29
C ALA A 21 9.57 5.13 14.07
N TYR A 22 10.66 5.18 13.30
CA TYR A 22 10.73 5.96 12.07
C TYR A 22 9.87 5.38 10.94
N ASN A 23 9.70 4.05 10.90
CA ASN A 23 8.92 3.36 9.87
C ASN A 23 7.46 3.15 10.26
N TYR A 24 7.17 3.01 11.55
CA TYR A 24 5.80 2.82 12.03
C TYR A 24 5.49 3.79 13.18
N GLN A 25 4.63 4.77 12.91
CA GLN A 25 4.37 5.90 13.81
C GLN A 25 3.03 5.79 14.56
N TYR A 26 2.20 4.78 14.26
CA TYR A 26 0.92 4.61 14.96
C TYR A 26 1.12 3.99 16.34
N ALA A 27 0.48 4.60 17.33
CA ALA A 27 0.41 4.06 18.69
C ALA A 27 -0.57 2.88 18.80
N LEU A 28 -1.46 2.71 17.81
CA LEU A 28 -2.43 1.63 17.70
C LEU A 28 -2.02 0.76 16.50
N GLY A 29 -1.72 -0.51 16.74
CA GLY A 29 -1.21 -1.45 15.74
C GLY A 29 -1.74 -2.86 15.99
N GLU A 30 -3.03 -2.95 16.34
CA GLU A 30 -3.68 -4.23 16.57
C GLU A 30 -3.62 -5.08 15.29
N ILE A 31 -3.26 -6.35 15.45
CA ILE A 31 -3.20 -7.31 14.36
C ILE A 31 -4.36 -8.28 14.55
N THR A 32 -5.19 -8.40 13.53
CA THR A 32 -6.34 -9.32 13.53
C THR A 32 -6.20 -10.29 12.37
N VAL A 33 -6.51 -11.56 12.62
CA VAL A 33 -6.52 -12.60 11.58
C VAL A 33 -7.96 -12.85 11.14
N TYR A 34 -8.21 -12.70 9.84
CA TYR A 34 -9.50 -13.00 9.22
C TYR A 34 -9.40 -14.24 8.34
N LYS A 35 -10.44 -15.08 8.37
CA LYS A 35 -10.63 -16.14 7.38
C LYS A 35 -11.43 -15.58 6.21
N ILE A 36 -10.81 -15.52 5.04
CA ILE A 36 -11.40 -14.97 3.81
C ILE A 36 -11.30 -15.97 2.66
N THR A 37 -12.13 -15.81 1.62
CA THR A 37 -11.99 -16.58 0.39
C THR A 37 -10.93 -15.95 -0.54
N GLY A 38 -10.53 -16.67 -1.59
CA GLY A 38 -9.66 -16.11 -2.62
C GLY A 38 -10.32 -14.95 -3.39
N LYS A 39 -11.66 -14.95 -3.52
CA LYS A 39 -12.40 -13.85 -4.13
C LYS A 39 -12.33 -12.59 -3.26
N ASP A 40 -12.58 -12.74 -1.96
CA ASP A 40 -12.51 -11.61 -1.03
C ASP A 40 -11.10 -10.99 -1.00
N LEU A 41 -10.06 -11.84 -1.05
CA LEU A 41 -8.68 -11.39 -1.16
C LEU A 41 -8.45 -10.60 -2.46
N LYS A 42 -8.89 -11.12 -3.61
CA LYS A 42 -8.77 -10.40 -4.88
C LYS A 42 -9.50 -9.06 -4.82
N ASP A 43 -10.74 -9.02 -4.34
CA ASP A 43 -11.52 -7.79 -4.26
C ASP A 43 -10.81 -6.73 -3.37
N TYR A 44 -10.19 -7.16 -2.26
CA TYR A 44 -9.40 -6.25 -1.42
C TYR A 44 -8.10 -5.79 -2.11
N MET A 45 -7.41 -6.68 -2.83
CA MET A 45 -6.21 -6.33 -3.60
C MET A 45 -6.54 -5.32 -4.72
N GLU A 46 -7.66 -5.51 -5.43
CA GLU A 46 -8.15 -4.55 -6.43
C GLU A 46 -8.51 -3.20 -5.80
N TRP A 47 -9.15 -3.23 -4.63
CA TRP A 47 -9.42 -2.01 -3.88
C TRP A 47 -8.12 -1.29 -3.51
N ALA A 48 -7.09 -2.00 -3.03
CA ALA A 48 -5.79 -1.40 -2.72
C ALA A 48 -5.10 -0.83 -3.99
N ALA A 49 -5.16 -1.56 -5.11
CA ALA A 49 -4.61 -1.13 -6.40
C ALA A 49 -5.22 0.19 -6.92
N GLY A 50 -6.48 0.50 -6.57
CA GLY A 50 -7.09 1.79 -6.85
C GLY A 50 -6.44 3.00 -6.18
N TYR A 51 -5.37 2.81 -5.39
CA TYR A 51 -4.49 3.90 -4.94
C TYR A 51 -3.75 4.55 -6.12
N PHE A 52 -3.46 3.77 -7.16
CA PHE A 52 -2.83 4.21 -8.39
C PHE A 52 -3.89 4.62 -9.42
N ASN A 53 -3.57 5.60 -10.26
CA ASN A 53 -4.38 5.87 -11.45
C ASN A 53 -3.99 4.89 -12.56
N SER A 54 -4.94 4.58 -13.45
CA SER A 54 -4.63 3.86 -14.68
C SER A 54 -3.62 4.63 -15.52
N SER A 55 -2.57 3.94 -15.94
CA SER A 55 -1.51 4.44 -16.81
C SER A 55 -1.98 4.51 -18.25
N ARG A 56 -1.42 5.45 -18.99
CA ARG A 56 -1.70 5.69 -20.41
C ARG A 56 -0.42 5.58 -21.21
N ALA A 57 -0.54 5.30 -22.51
CA ALA A 57 0.60 5.29 -23.41
C ALA A 57 1.28 6.67 -23.39
N GLY A 58 2.59 6.67 -23.15
CA GLY A 58 3.40 7.90 -23.03
C GLY A 58 3.57 8.42 -21.60
N ASP A 59 2.89 7.84 -20.60
CA ASP A 59 3.19 8.15 -19.21
C ASP A 59 4.62 7.72 -18.86
N VAL A 60 5.39 8.63 -18.27
CA VAL A 60 6.78 8.38 -17.84
C VAL A 60 6.88 7.98 -16.37
N THR A 61 5.80 8.16 -15.61
CA THR A 61 5.73 7.89 -14.16
C THR A 61 4.35 7.42 -13.77
N VAL A 62 4.27 6.54 -12.77
CA VAL A 62 3.00 6.17 -12.13
C VAL A 62 2.44 7.35 -11.34
N SER A 63 1.13 7.60 -11.48
CA SER A 63 0.42 8.63 -10.71
C SER A 63 -0.59 8.00 -9.74
N PHE A 64 -1.06 8.79 -8.77
CA PHE A 64 -1.86 8.32 -7.64
C PHE A 64 -3.19 9.06 -7.55
N ASP A 65 -4.21 8.41 -7.00
CA ASP A 65 -5.47 9.07 -6.66
C ASP A 65 -5.21 10.10 -5.55
N LYS A 66 -5.58 11.36 -5.80
CA LYS A 66 -5.27 12.48 -4.89
C LYS A 66 -6.01 12.35 -3.56
N THR A 67 -7.25 11.86 -3.58
CA THR A 67 -8.09 11.73 -2.39
C THR A 67 -7.53 10.64 -1.48
N ARG A 68 -7.19 9.49 -2.05
CA ARG A 68 -6.58 8.37 -1.35
C ARG A 68 -5.19 8.70 -0.83
N ARG A 69 -4.37 9.39 -1.62
CA ARG A 69 -3.04 9.85 -1.19
C ARG A 69 -3.10 10.90 -0.07
N ALA A 70 -4.14 11.75 -0.06
CA ALA A 70 -4.33 12.75 1.00
C ALA A 70 -5.01 12.19 2.26
N SER A 71 -5.53 10.96 2.20
CA SER A 71 -6.19 10.31 3.33
C SER A 71 -5.29 10.27 4.57
N LYS A 72 -5.92 10.41 5.74
CA LYS A 72 -5.23 10.22 7.03
C LYS A 72 -4.78 8.78 7.23
N TYR A 73 -5.56 7.82 6.70
CA TYR A 73 -5.23 6.41 6.75
C TYR A 73 -4.70 5.99 5.38
N SER A 74 -3.53 5.33 5.37
CA SER A 74 -3.01 4.73 4.15
C SER A 74 -4.05 3.77 3.56
N THR A 75 -4.18 3.80 2.25
CA THR A 75 -5.00 2.86 1.47
C THR A 75 -4.16 2.14 0.41
N ASN A 76 -2.83 2.24 0.52
CA ASN A 76 -1.85 1.58 -0.31
C ASN A 76 -1.31 0.36 0.44
N ASP A 77 -2.07 -0.73 0.40
CA ASP A 77 -1.76 -1.95 1.12
C ASP A 77 -0.92 -2.90 0.27
N PHE A 78 0.09 -3.52 0.89
CA PHE A 78 0.96 -4.50 0.25
C PHE A 78 0.69 -5.90 0.79
N PHE A 79 0.61 -6.88 -0.11
CA PHE A 79 0.21 -8.25 0.22
C PHE A 79 1.40 -9.20 0.28
N GLY A 80 1.69 -9.71 1.47
CA GLY A 80 2.71 -10.75 1.68
C GLY A 80 2.14 -12.16 1.55
N GLY A 81 2.97 -13.12 1.14
CA GLY A 81 2.58 -14.54 1.04
C GLY A 81 1.80 -14.92 -0.23
N VAL A 82 1.59 -13.97 -1.15
CA VAL A 82 0.94 -14.19 -2.45
C VAL A 82 1.80 -13.62 -3.58
N LYS A 83 1.73 -14.23 -4.76
CA LYS A 83 2.36 -13.73 -5.98
C LYS A 83 1.28 -13.10 -6.86
N TYR A 84 1.48 -11.85 -7.25
CA TYR A 84 0.54 -11.08 -8.06
C TYR A 84 1.27 -10.04 -8.92
N GLU A 85 0.55 -9.53 -9.92
CA GLU A 85 0.95 -8.42 -10.78
C GLU A 85 -0.21 -7.42 -10.81
N ILE A 86 0.09 -6.12 -10.78
CA ILE A 86 -0.89 -5.06 -10.95
C ILE A 86 -0.73 -4.48 -12.35
N ASP A 87 -1.72 -4.70 -13.21
CA ASP A 87 -1.79 -4.13 -14.55
C ASP A 87 -2.45 -2.75 -14.50
N LEU A 88 -1.64 -1.70 -14.40
CA LEU A 88 -2.12 -0.32 -14.37
C LEU A 88 -2.68 0.16 -15.71
N THR A 89 -2.58 -0.61 -16.80
CA THR A 89 -3.24 -0.23 -18.07
C THR A 89 -4.75 -0.43 -18.02
N LYS A 90 -5.24 -1.13 -17.00
CA LYS A 90 -6.67 -1.39 -16.77
C LYS A 90 -7.21 -0.55 -15.60
N PRO A 91 -8.53 -0.32 -15.56
CA PRO A 91 -9.16 0.23 -14.37
C PRO A 91 -9.05 -0.76 -13.20
N TYR A 92 -8.92 -0.24 -11.97
CA TYR A 92 -8.97 -1.08 -10.77
C TYR A 92 -10.32 -1.83 -10.69
N GLY A 93 -10.30 -3.05 -10.14
CA GLY A 93 -11.50 -3.88 -10.03
C GLY A 93 -11.83 -4.69 -11.28
N SER A 94 -10.87 -4.88 -12.19
CA SER A 94 -11.03 -5.62 -13.45
C SER A 94 -10.57 -7.07 -13.42
#